data_AF-A0A370GD93-F1
#
_entry.id   AF-A0A370GD93-F1
#
_cell.length_a   1.000
_cell.length_b   1.000
_cell.length_c   1.000
_cell.angle_alpha   90.00
_cell.angle_beta   90.00
_cell.angle_gamma   90.00
#
_symmetry.space_group_name_H-M   'P 1'
#
loop_
_entity.id
_entity.type
_entity.pdbx_description
1 polymer ?
#
loop_
_entity_poly.entity_id
_entity_poly.type
_entity_poly.pdbx_seq_one_letter_code
_entity_poly.pdbx_strand_id
1 'polypeptide(L)'
;MNEKGMVFPMVLVLAMAMMISLTIGASITLAERKYSQEIIEYYKVKTATMLAVSYIQEHIEELDSISAQGEMTFSTVRIQIEPEEIGDQLIVHLSAVGAEGRKFPMTFVYNKETKKMMDFDNI
;
A
#
# COMPACT_ATOMS: atom_id res chain seq x y z
N MET A 1 -12.14 -22.50 -60.09
CA MET A 1 -11.87 -21.52 -59.02
C MET A 1 -10.68 -22.02 -58.21
N ASN A 2 -9.72 -21.15 -57.91
CA ASN A 2 -8.38 -21.53 -57.43
C ASN A 2 -8.40 -21.75 -55.91
N GLU A 3 -8.83 -22.93 -55.45
CA GLU A 3 -9.00 -23.28 -54.03
C GLU A 3 -7.70 -23.16 -53.21
N LYS A 4 -6.53 -23.32 -53.86
CA LYS A 4 -5.23 -23.16 -53.21
C LYS A 4 -4.86 -21.70 -52.89
N GLY A 5 -5.50 -20.72 -53.54
CA GLY A 5 -5.21 -19.29 -53.34
C GLY A 5 -5.81 -18.71 -52.06
N MET A 6 -6.87 -19.32 -51.51
CA MET A 6 -7.54 -18.85 -50.29
C MET A 6 -6.95 -19.41 -48.99
N VAL A 7 -6.21 -20.52 -49.05
CA VAL A 7 -5.64 -21.17 -47.86
C VAL A 7 -4.59 -20.27 -47.19
N PHE A 8 -3.73 -19.63 -47.99
CA PHE A 8 -2.64 -18.81 -47.46
C PHE A 8 -3.12 -17.55 -46.70
N PRO A 9 -4.06 -16.74 -47.24
CA PRO A 9 -4.67 -15.64 -46.49
C PRO A 9 -5.37 -16.10 -45.20
N MET A 10 -6.07 -17.24 -45.24
CA MET A 10 -6.80 -17.75 -44.08
C MET A 10 -5.85 -18.15 -42.95
N VAL A 11 -4.74 -18.81 -43.27
CA VAL A 11 -3.69 -19.18 -42.28
C VAL A 11 -3.06 -17.93 -41.67
N LEU A 12 -2.83 -16.88 -42.45
CA LEU A 12 -2.30 -15.59 -41.96
C LEU A 12 -3.25 -14.93 -40.96
N VAL A 13 -4.54 -14.86 -41.26
CA VAL A 13 -5.55 -14.30 -40.37
C VAL A 13 -5.64 -15.11 -39.07
N LEU A 14 -5.61 -16.44 -39.17
CA LEU A 14 -5.61 -17.32 -38.01
C LEU A 14 -4.37 -17.11 -37.13
N ALA A 15 -3.18 -17.00 -37.73
CA ALA A 15 -1.95 -16.73 -37.01
C ALA A 15 -1.97 -15.36 -36.32
N MET A 16 -2.50 -14.33 -36.97
CA MET A 16 -2.69 -13.01 -36.34
C MET A 16 -3.67 -13.08 -35.16
N ALA A 17 -4.80 -13.78 -35.31
CA ALA A 17 -5.78 -13.95 -34.24
C ALA A 17 -5.18 -14.70 -33.03
N MET A 18 -4.35 -15.71 -33.27
CA MET A 18 -3.61 -16.41 -32.22
C MET A 18 -2.61 -15.49 -31.51
N MET A 19 -1.83 -14.69 -32.26
CA MET A 19 -0.87 -13.76 -31.67
C MET A 19 -1.56 -12.68 -30.82
N ILE A 20 -2.70 -12.15 -31.28
CA ILE A 20 -3.50 -11.18 -30.51
C ILE A 20 -4.00 -11.83 -29.22
N SER A 21 -4.57 -13.04 -29.32
CA SER A 21 -5.08 -13.77 -28.15
C SER A 21 -3.98 -14.06 -27.13
N LEU A 22 -2.79 -14.48 -27.59
CA LEU A 22 -1.62 -14.70 -26.74
C LEU A 22 -1.16 -13.41 -26.05
N THR A 23 -1.13 -12.30 -26.79
CA THR A 23 -0.71 -11.00 -26.24
C THR A 23 -1.69 -10.50 -25.18
N ILE A 24 -3.00 -10.62 -25.43
CA ILE A 24 -4.04 -10.26 -24.47
C ILE A 24 -3.94 -11.17 -23.23
N GLY A 25 -3.85 -12.49 -23.41
CA GLY A 25 -3.74 -13.43 -22.29
C GLY A 25 -2.50 -13.18 -21.42
N ALA A 26 -1.34 -12.93 -22.04
CA ALA A 26 -0.13 -12.56 -21.33
C ALA A 26 -0.29 -11.24 -20.55
N SER A 27 -0.91 -10.22 -21.18
CA SER A 27 -1.15 -8.92 -20.55
C SER A 27 -2.07 -9.02 -19.34
N ILE A 28 -3.16 -9.80 -19.45
CA ILE A 28 -4.08 -10.07 -18.33
C ILE A 28 -3.33 -10.78 -17.21
N THR A 29 -2.56 -11.82 -17.51
CA THR A 29 -1.81 -12.59 -16.50
C THR A 29 -0.78 -11.72 -15.77
N LEU A 30 -0.09 -10.85 -16.49
CA LEU A 30 0.84 -9.88 -15.92
C LEU A 30 0.13 -8.87 -15.03
N ALA A 31 -1.02 -8.35 -15.48
CA ALA A 31 -1.83 -7.42 -14.71
C ALA A 31 -2.36 -8.06 -13.42
N GLU A 32 -2.89 -9.30 -13.48
CA GLU A 32 -3.35 -10.04 -12.31
C GLU A 32 -2.24 -10.28 -11.30
N ARG A 33 -1.04 -10.65 -11.76
CA ARG A 33 0.12 -10.83 -10.88
C ARG A 33 0.50 -9.52 -10.18
N LYS A 34 0.56 -8.42 -10.94
CA LYS A 34 0.88 -7.09 -10.38
C LYS A 34 -0.18 -6.66 -9.37
N TYR A 35 -1.45 -6.80 -9.72
CA TYR A 35 -2.56 -6.44 -8.85
C TYR A 35 -2.60 -7.28 -7.56
N SER A 36 -2.34 -8.58 -7.65
CA SER A 36 -2.25 -9.46 -6.48
C SER A 36 -1.12 -9.04 -5.53
N GLN A 37 0.04 -8.68 -6.07
CA GLN A 37 1.15 -8.15 -5.28
C GLN A 37 0.81 -6.80 -4.62
N GLU A 38 0.19 -5.89 -5.37
CA GLU A 38 -0.24 -4.58 -4.85
C GLU A 38 -1.28 -4.72 -3.72
N ILE A 39 -2.25 -5.63 -3.86
CA ILE A 39 -3.21 -5.93 -2.80
C ILE A 39 -2.51 -6.45 -1.55
N ILE A 40 -1.62 -7.42 -1.69
CA ILE A 40 -0.92 -8.01 -0.55
C ILE A 40 -0.11 -6.94 0.17
N GLU A 41 0.61 -6.08 -0.56
CA GLU A 41 1.38 -4.99 0.03
C GLU A 41 0.48 -3.96 0.72
N TYR A 42 -0.64 -3.59 0.10
CA TYR A 42 -1.63 -2.71 0.71
C TYR A 42 -2.16 -3.26 2.05
N TYR A 43 -2.54 -4.54 2.10
CA TYR A 43 -3.01 -5.16 3.34
C TYR A 43 -1.91 -5.25 4.41
N LYS A 44 -0.66 -5.52 4.02
CA LYS A 44 0.48 -5.51 4.95
C LYS A 44 0.68 -4.13 5.56
N VAL A 45 0.71 -3.09 4.74
CA VAL A 45 0.84 -1.69 5.21
C VAL A 45 -0.33 -1.34 6.11
N LYS A 46 -1.57 -1.58 5.68
CA LYS A 46 -2.76 -1.27 6.47
C LYS A 46 -2.77 -1.98 7.83
N THR A 47 -2.40 -3.25 7.87
CA THR A 47 -2.32 -4.02 9.12
C THR A 47 -1.20 -3.49 10.01
N ALA A 48 -0.01 -3.23 9.45
CA ALA A 48 1.11 -2.68 10.18
C ALA A 48 0.78 -1.30 10.78
N THR A 49 0.12 -0.43 10.02
CA THR A 49 -0.33 0.87 10.49
C THR A 49 -1.39 0.75 11.59
N MET A 50 -2.33 -0.18 11.46
CA MET A 50 -3.33 -0.43 12.51
C MET A 50 -2.67 -0.90 13.81
N LEU A 51 -1.70 -1.83 13.73
CA LEU A 51 -0.92 -2.28 14.88
C LEU A 51 -0.09 -1.15 15.49
N ALA A 52 0.47 -0.28 14.66
CA ALA A 52 1.21 0.90 15.10
C ALA A 52 0.32 1.87 15.89
N VAL A 53 -0.88 2.14 15.39
CA VAL A 53 -1.87 2.98 16.08
C VAL A 53 -2.26 2.36 17.41
N SER A 54 -2.55 1.05 17.46
CA SER A 54 -2.85 0.36 18.72
C SER A 54 -1.70 0.40 19.71
N TYR A 55 -0.47 0.17 19.24
CA TYR A 55 0.73 0.27 20.07
C TYR A 55 0.89 1.67 20.67
N ILE A 56 0.71 2.71 19.85
CA ILE A 56 0.80 4.11 20.29
C ILE A 56 -0.32 4.43 21.27
N GLN A 57 -1.55 3.97 21.05
CA GLN A 57 -2.65 4.15 22.01
C GLN A 57 -2.34 3.57 23.39
N GLU A 58 -1.70 2.40 23.44
CA GLU A 58 -1.32 1.74 24.69
C GLU A 58 -0.15 2.44 25.40
N HIS A 59 0.75 3.09 24.66
CA HIS A 59 1.99 3.69 25.19
C HIS A 59 2.01 5.23 25.07
N ILE A 60 0.84 5.87 24.88
CA ILE A 60 0.76 7.31 24.60
C ILE A 60 1.24 8.17 25.77
N GLU A 61 1.11 7.67 26.99
CA GLU A 61 1.60 8.33 28.21
C GLU A 61 3.13 8.26 28.33
N GLU A 62 3.79 7.32 27.64
CA GLU A 62 5.26 7.20 27.56
C GLU A 62 5.83 8.06 26.42
N LEU A 63 5.05 8.24 25.34
CA LEU A 63 5.35 9.09 24.18
C LEU A 63 5.33 10.59 24.49
N ASP A 64 4.81 11.00 25.65
CA ASP A 64 4.75 12.39 26.13
C ASP A 64 6.14 12.99 26.42
N SER A 65 7.18 12.16 26.38
CA SER A 65 8.57 12.60 26.39
C SER A 65 9.05 12.83 24.95
N ILE A 66 9.39 14.09 24.64
CA ILE A 66 9.84 14.68 23.34
C ILE A 66 10.92 13.86 22.57
N SER A 67 11.47 12.80 23.17
CA SER A 67 12.47 11.91 22.57
C SER A 67 11.91 10.64 21.90
N ALA A 68 10.58 10.43 21.88
CA ALA A 68 9.97 9.20 21.40
C ALA A 68 9.79 9.13 19.86
N GLN A 69 10.81 9.55 19.11
CA GLN A 69 10.94 9.13 17.72
C GLN A 69 11.22 7.62 17.71
N GLY A 70 10.26 6.84 17.20
CA GLY A 70 10.31 5.39 17.19
C GLY A 70 10.28 4.86 15.76
N GLU A 71 11.13 3.88 15.47
CA GLU A 71 11.00 3.06 14.26
C GLU A 71 10.49 1.67 14.66
N MET A 72 9.37 1.25 14.09
CA MET A 72 8.82 -0.08 14.26
C MET A 72 8.90 -0.82 12.93
N THR A 73 9.42 -2.04 12.93
CA THR A 73 9.43 -2.87 11.72
C THR A 73 8.43 -4.01 11.87
N PHE A 74 7.42 -4.02 11.01
CA PHE A 74 6.45 -5.10 10.90
C PHE A 74 6.65 -5.83 9.57
N SER A 75 7.19 -7.04 9.61
CA SER A 75 7.54 -7.82 8.41
C SER A 75 8.50 -7.05 7.50
N THR A 76 8.01 -6.52 6.38
CA THR A 76 8.78 -5.72 5.41
C THR A 76 8.44 -4.22 5.45
N VAL A 77 7.52 -3.81 6.34
CA VAL A 77 7.06 -2.43 6.47
C VAL A 77 7.77 -1.78 7.64
N ARG A 78 8.45 -0.66 7.39
CA ARG A 78 9.05 0.18 8.44
C ARG A 78 8.11 1.32 8.73
N ILE A 79 7.79 1.54 9.99
CA ILE A 79 6.90 2.59 10.45
C ILE A 79 7.74 3.55 11.28
N GLN A 80 7.81 4.78 10.84
CA GLN A 80 8.44 5.87 11.56
C GLN A 80 7.36 6.67 12.27
N ILE A 81 7.56 6.90 13.57
CA ILE A 81 6.67 7.66 14.45
C ILE A 81 7.37 8.98 14.78
N GLU A 82 6.69 10.09 14.49
CA GLU A 82 7.15 11.44 14.79
C GLU A 82 6.05 12.17 15.56
N PRO A 83 6.13 12.19 16.91
CA PRO A 83 5.20 12.98 17.72
C PRO A 83 5.56 14.47 17.67
N GLU A 84 4.54 15.31 17.55
CA GLU A 84 4.58 16.77 17.61
C GLU A 84 3.54 17.24 18.63
N GLU A 85 3.95 18.07 19.59
CA GLU A 85 3.06 18.61 20.61
C GLU A 85 2.63 20.03 20.23
N ILE A 86 1.32 20.25 20.08
CA ILE A 86 0.73 21.56 19.76
C ILE A 86 -0.32 21.90 20.83
N GLY A 87 0.11 22.67 21.84
CA GLY A 87 -0.76 23.01 22.98
C GLY A 87 -1.17 21.77 23.77
N ASP A 88 -2.47 21.56 23.95
CA ASP A 88 -3.03 20.39 24.65
C ASP A 88 -3.25 19.17 23.73
N GLN A 89 -2.74 19.22 22.50
CA GLN A 89 -2.86 18.16 21.50
C GLN A 89 -1.49 17.54 21.21
N LEU A 90 -1.46 16.22 21.11
CA LEU A 90 -0.34 15.45 20.57
C LEU A 90 -0.70 15.02 19.16
N ILE A 91 -0.06 15.59 18.17
CA ILE A 91 -0.14 15.14 16.79
C ILE A 91 0.93 14.09 16.59
N VAL A 92 0.57 12.94 16.02
CA VAL A 92 1.56 11.91 15.72
C VAL A 92 1.54 11.65 14.23
N HIS A 93 2.68 11.91 13.61
CA HIS A 93 2.92 11.60 12.21
C HIS A 93 3.47 10.18 12.12
N LEU A 94 2.77 9.34 11.36
CA LEU A 94 3.22 8.02 10.96
C LEU A 94 3.65 8.05 9.50
N SER A 95 4.83 7.51 9.22
CA SER A 95 5.25 7.21 7.86
C SER A 95 5.55 5.72 7.75
N ALA A 96 4.69 4.99 7.04
CA ALA A 96 4.95 3.60 6.71
C ALA A 96 5.68 3.49 5.38
N VAL A 97 6.80 2.78 5.35
CA VAL A 97 7.61 2.52 4.16
C VAL A 97 7.52 1.04 3.83
N GLY A 98 6.89 0.73 2.69
CA GLY A 98 6.76 -0.63 2.15
C GLY A 98 8.06 -1.19 1.58
N ALA A 99 8.02 -2.44 1.12
CA ALA A 99 9.22 -3.15 0.64
C ALA A 99 9.80 -2.53 -0.63
N GLU A 100 8.95 -1.90 -1.46
CA GLU A 100 9.36 -1.19 -2.67
C GLU A 100 9.70 0.30 -2.43
N GLY A 101 9.85 0.71 -1.17
CA GLY A 101 10.17 2.10 -0.81
C GLY A 101 9.00 3.08 -0.95
N ARG A 102 7.79 2.58 -1.25
CA ARG A 102 6.57 3.39 -1.23
C ARG A 102 6.29 3.88 0.19
N LYS A 103 6.09 5.20 0.32
CA LYS A 103 5.76 5.85 1.59
C LYS A 103 4.26 6.08 1.67
N PHE A 104 3.69 5.71 2.82
CA PHE A 104 2.29 5.92 3.16
C PHE A 104 2.27 6.82 4.40
N PRO A 105 2.11 8.14 4.22
CA PRO A 105 1.97 9.05 5.33
C PRO A 105 0.58 8.89 5.95
N MET A 106 0.51 8.91 7.26
CA MET A 106 -0.73 8.94 8.01
C MET A 106 -0.53 9.84 9.22
N THR A 107 -1.47 10.73 9.48
CA THR A 107 -1.39 11.61 10.65
C THR A 107 -2.60 11.34 11.52
N PHE A 108 -2.38 11.23 12.82
CA PHE A 108 -3.48 11.17 13.77
C PHE A 108 -3.29 12.20 14.88
N VAL A 109 -4.42 12.78 15.31
CA VAL A 109 -4.45 13.79 16.36
C VAL A 109 -4.99 13.15 17.63
N TYR A 110 -4.18 13.18 18.69
CA TYR A 110 -4.57 12.74 20.03
C TYR A 110 -4.81 13.96 20.92
N ASN A 111 -5.99 14.02 21.52
CA ASN A 111 -6.32 15.04 22.51
C ASN A 111 -5.99 14.53 23.91
N LYS A 112 -5.05 15.20 24.60
CA LYS A 112 -4.54 14.77 25.91
C LYS A 112 -5.60 14.89 27.02
N GLU A 113 -6.45 15.92 26.98
CA GLU A 113 -7.51 16.14 27.99
C GLU A 113 -8.58 15.05 27.94
N THR A 114 -9.02 14.71 26.73
CA THR A 114 -10.13 13.76 26.54
C THR A 114 -9.67 12.31 26.42
N LYS A 115 -8.35 12.09 26.33
CA LYS A 115 -7.71 10.81 26.03
C LYS A 115 -8.29 10.12 24.78
N LYS A 116 -8.74 10.90 23.80
CA LYS A 116 -9.37 10.39 22.58
C LYS A 116 -8.57 10.79 21.34
N MET A 117 -8.49 9.87 20.39
CA MET A 117 -8.10 10.21 19.02
C MET A 117 -9.24 10.96 18.35
N MET A 118 -8.95 12.14 17.81
CA MET A 118 -9.95 13.04 17.26
C MET A 118 -10.05 12.97 15.74
N ASP A 119 -8.96 12.67 15.03
CA ASP A 119 -9.02 12.58 13.57
C ASP A 119 -8.01 11.59 12.97
N PHE A 120 -8.41 10.99 11.85
CA PHE A 120 -7.62 10.06 11.03
C PHE A 120 -7.60 10.58 9.60
N ASP A 121 -6.57 11.35 9.23
CA ASP A 121 -6.37 11.71 7.83
C ASP A 121 -5.50 10.63 7.16
N ASN A 122 -6.14 9.81 6.32
CA ASN A 122 -5.46 9.02 5.29
C ASN A 122 -5.28 9.94 4.07
N ILE A 123 -4.09 10.49 3.89
CA ILE A 123 -3.72 11.21 2.66
C ILE A 123 -3.19 10.19 1.63
#